data_AF-A0A832H7R8-F1
#
_entry.id   AF-A0A832H7R8-F1
#
_cell.length_a   1.000
_cell.length_b   1.000
_cell.length_c   1.000
_cell.angle_alpha   90.00
_cell.angle_beta   90.00
_cell.angle_gamma   90.00
#
_symmetry.space_group_name_H-M   'P 1'
#
loop_
_entity.id
_entity.type
_entity.pdbx_description
1 polymer ?
#
loop_
_entity_poly.entity_id
_entity_poly.type
_entity_poly.pdbx_seq_one_letter_code
_entity_poly.pdbx_strand_id
1 'polypeptide(L)'
;MGECTKAIPLGGNKFGDRWGTPDVLGVYKFSETDPIRPPIEIISAEIKIDTNQLVTAFGQACSYKLFSHKVYLVIPNEAERDIGRIESLCSRFGIGLILFDKNNPQNPNFEIRTRATKSEPD
;
A
#
# COMPACT_ATOMS: atom_id res chain seq x y z
N MET A 1 7.21 10.24 -11.94
CA MET A 1 7.69 10.21 -10.54
C MET A 1 7.26 8.91 -9.90
N GLY A 2 8.14 8.25 -9.13
CA GLY A 2 7.83 7.03 -8.38
C GLY A 2 7.24 7.35 -7.00
N GLU A 3 6.54 6.39 -6.39
CA GLU A 3 5.87 6.53 -5.08
C GLU A 3 6.83 6.36 -3.88
N CYS A 4 7.99 5.72 -4.08
CA CYS A 4 9.03 5.56 -3.06
C CYS A 4 10.42 5.65 -3.70
N THR A 5 11.43 6.03 -2.90
CA THR A 5 12.84 6.01 -3.31
C THR A 5 13.57 4.76 -2.83
N LYS A 6 13.04 4.11 -1.79
CA LYS A 6 13.49 2.82 -1.29
C LYS A 6 12.30 2.07 -0.70
N ALA A 7 12.24 0.75 -0.90
CA ALA A 7 11.25 -0.12 -0.27
C ALA A 7 11.91 -1.38 0.28
N ILE A 8 11.37 -1.91 1.37
CA ILE A 8 11.77 -3.18 1.97
C ILE A 8 10.54 -4.07 2.19
N PRO A 9 10.60 -5.37 1.86
CA PRO A 9 9.61 -6.32 2.33
C PRO A 9 9.80 -6.53 3.83
N LEU A 10 8.76 -6.34 4.62
CA LEU A 10 8.78 -6.63 6.05
C LEU A 10 8.30 -8.05 6.34
N GLY A 11 7.21 -8.46 5.68
CA GLY A 11 6.65 -9.81 5.53
C GLY A 11 6.74 -10.75 6.74
N GLY A 12 5.58 -11.16 7.26
CA GLY A 12 5.48 -12.12 8.36
C GLY A 12 5.37 -11.45 9.72
N ASN A 13 4.72 -12.15 10.65
CA ASN A 13 4.29 -11.70 11.98
C ASN A 13 5.45 -11.29 12.93
N LYS A 14 6.27 -10.31 12.53
CA LYS A 14 7.48 -9.89 13.26
C LYS A 14 7.17 -9.02 14.48
N PHE A 15 6.01 -8.35 14.51
CA PHE A 15 5.58 -7.53 15.65
C PHE A 15 4.45 -8.13 16.49
N GLY A 16 4.12 -9.40 16.30
CA GLY A 16 3.23 -10.15 17.21
C GLY A 16 1.74 -9.81 17.15
N ASP A 17 1.36 -8.65 16.61
CA ASP A 17 -0.03 -8.25 16.41
C ASP A 17 -0.48 -8.34 14.96
N ARG A 18 -1.68 -8.91 14.75
CA ARG A 18 -2.34 -9.12 13.44
C ARG A 18 -2.55 -7.85 12.60
N TRP A 19 -2.32 -6.68 13.18
CA TRP A 19 -2.65 -5.36 12.62
C TRP A 19 -1.44 -4.42 12.50
N GLY A 20 -0.23 -4.87 12.91
CA GLY A 20 0.89 -3.98 13.17
C GLY A 20 2.00 -3.92 12.13
N THR A 21 2.05 -4.82 11.14
CA THR A 21 3.18 -4.90 10.20
C THR A 21 2.70 -4.96 8.75
N PRO A 22 2.92 -3.90 7.94
CA PRO A 22 2.62 -3.96 6.52
C PRO A 22 3.56 -4.93 5.83
N ASP A 23 3.12 -5.56 4.74
CA ASP A 23 3.97 -6.45 3.97
C ASP A 23 5.19 -5.75 3.38
N VAL A 24 5.02 -4.49 2.96
CA VAL A 24 6.07 -3.66 2.38
C VAL A 24 6.07 -2.29 3.04
N LEU A 25 7.26 -1.82 3.41
CA LEU A 25 7.49 -0.46 3.88
C LEU A 25 8.42 0.27 2.92
N GLY A 26 7.92 1.36 2.35
CA GLY A 26 8.63 2.31 1.54
C GLY A 26 8.98 3.58 2.30
N VAL A 27 10.10 4.20 1.93
CA VAL A 27 10.40 5.58 2.29
C VAL A 27 10.59 6.39 1.01
N TYR A 28 10.06 7.61 1.02
CA TYR A 28 10.38 8.61 0.01
C TYR A 28 11.30 9.65 0.65
N LYS A 29 12.53 9.73 0.13
CA LYS A 29 13.52 10.73 0.52
C LYS A 29 13.84 11.62 -0.67
N PHE A 30 13.80 12.93 -0.46
CA PHE A 30 14.30 13.90 -1.44
C PHE A 30 15.83 13.81 -1.54
N SER A 31 16.39 14.27 -2.67
CA SER A 31 17.84 14.17 -2.90
C SER A 31 18.60 14.93 -1.82
N GLU A 32 19.74 14.41 -1.36
CA GLU A 32 20.57 15.09 -0.35
C GLU A 32 21.12 16.44 -0.84
N THR A 33 21.13 16.63 -2.16
CA THR A 33 21.53 17.84 -2.87
C THR A 33 20.42 18.88 -3.02
N ASP A 34 19.17 18.56 -2.66
CA ASP A 34 18.06 19.51 -2.78
C ASP A 34 18.15 20.58 -1.68
N PRO A 35 18.01 21.88 -2.03
CA PRO A 35 18.09 22.99 -1.08
C PRO A 35 16.96 22.97 -0.04
N ILE A 36 15.86 22.28 -0.35
CA ILE A 36 14.75 22.03 0.56
C ILE A 36 14.72 20.52 0.81
N ARG A 37 14.72 20.13 2.09
CA ARG A 37 14.62 18.74 2.53
C ARG A 37 13.26 18.52 3.19
N PRO A 38 12.21 18.19 2.43
CA PRO A 38 10.94 17.80 3.03
C PRO A 38 11.14 16.61 3.97
N PRO A 39 10.27 16.47 4.99
CA PRO A 39 10.32 15.34 5.90
C PRO A 39 10.19 14.02 5.15
N ILE A 40 10.81 12.98 5.70
CA ILE A 40 10.75 11.62 5.15
C ILE A 40 9.29 11.17 5.12
N GLU A 41 8.80 10.76 3.96
CA GLU A 41 7.48 10.15 3.87
C GLU A 41 7.59 8.64 4.08
N ILE A 42 6.71 8.12 4.93
CA ILE A 42 6.52 6.68 5.17
C ILE A 42 5.39 6.21 4.27
N ILE A 43 5.66 5.21 3.46
CA ILE A 43 4.68 4.59 2.57
C ILE A 43 4.54 3.13 3.00
N SER A 44 3.32 2.68 3.25
CA SER A 44 3.05 1.28 3.57
C SER A 44 2.25 0.63 2.46
N ALA A 45 2.48 -0.66 2.21
CA ALA A 45 1.66 -1.47 1.33
C ALA A 45 1.32 -2.82 1.96
N GLU A 46 0.05 -3.20 1.88
CA GLU A 46 -0.47 -4.53 2.25
C GLU A 46 -0.75 -5.32 0.98
N ILE A 47 -0.20 -6.53 0.86
CA ILE A 47 -0.35 -7.38 -0.31
C ILE A 47 -1.22 -8.56 0.04
N LYS A 48 -2.38 -8.68 -0.63
CA LYS A 48 -3.31 -9.80 -0.38
C LYS A 48 -3.61 -10.59 -1.63
N ILE A 49 -3.08 -11.81 -1.69
CA ILE A 49 -3.29 -12.75 -2.81
C ILE A 49 -4.67 -13.45 -2.71
N ASP A 50 -5.13 -13.74 -1.49
CA ASP A 50 -6.44 -14.38 -1.25
C ASP A 50 -7.57 -13.35 -1.29
N THR A 51 -8.41 -13.45 -2.32
CA THR A 51 -9.54 -12.54 -2.56
C THR A 51 -10.67 -12.68 -1.55
N ASN A 52 -10.69 -13.74 -0.74
CA ASN A 52 -11.68 -13.89 0.34
C ASN A 52 -11.37 -13.00 1.56
N GLN A 53 -10.16 -12.44 1.62
CA GLN A 53 -9.69 -11.66 2.77
C GLN A 53 -9.55 -10.17 2.47
N LEU A 54 -10.16 -9.68 1.38
CA LEU A 54 -10.03 -8.27 0.95
C LEU A 54 -10.55 -7.27 1.97
N VAL A 55 -11.63 -7.60 2.69
CA VAL A 55 -12.18 -6.74 3.75
C VAL A 55 -11.19 -6.62 4.92
N THR A 56 -10.57 -7.74 5.32
CA THR A 56 -9.53 -7.76 6.36
C THR A 56 -8.31 -6.95 5.92
N ALA A 57 -7.85 -7.15 4.69
CA ALA A 57 -6.71 -6.42 4.13
C ALA A 57 -6.98 -4.91 4.04
N PHE A 58 -8.21 -4.50 3.69
CA PHE A 58 -8.62 -3.11 3.76
C PHE A 58 -8.58 -2.56 5.19
N GLY A 59 -9.06 -3.33 6.17
CA GLY A 59 -8.96 -2.96 7.58
C GLY A 59 -7.51 -2.76 8.05
N GLN A 60 -6.60 -3.64 7.64
CA GLN A 60 -5.16 -3.51 7.92
C GLN A 60 -4.56 -2.26 7.24
N ALA A 61 -4.92 -2.00 5.99
CA ALA A 61 -4.51 -0.78 5.31
C ALA A 61 -5.03 0.49 6.03
N CYS A 62 -6.25 0.47 6.56
CA CYS A 62 -6.76 1.56 7.39
C CYS A 62 -5.93 1.77 8.66
N SER A 63 -5.52 0.71 9.36
CA SER A 63 -4.69 0.86 10.58
C SER A 63 -3.31 1.43 10.28
N TYR A 64 -2.75 1.15 9.10
CA TYR A 64 -1.43 1.69 8.73
C TYR A 64 -1.43 3.20 8.49
N LYS A 65 -2.59 3.82 8.27
CA LYS A 65 -2.69 5.28 8.17
C LYS A 65 -2.28 5.99 9.46
N LEU A 66 -2.34 5.31 10.61
CA LEU A 66 -1.90 5.87 11.89
C LEU A 66 -0.42 6.24 11.87
N PHE A 67 0.42 5.51 11.14
CA PHE A 67 1.88 5.72 11.13
C PHE A 67 2.46 6.01 9.74
N SER A 68 1.65 5.97 8.68
CA SER A 68 2.10 6.10 7.29
C SER A 68 1.51 7.33 6.62
N HIS A 69 2.33 8.01 5.81
CA HIS A 69 1.91 9.18 5.05
C HIS A 69 1.06 8.78 3.83
N LYS A 70 1.36 7.62 3.24
CA LYS A 70 0.58 7.01 2.16
C LYS A 70 0.43 5.52 2.45
N VAL A 71 -0.74 4.98 2.14
CA VAL A 71 -1.00 3.54 2.27
C VAL A 71 -1.55 3.00 0.96
N TYR A 72 -1.05 1.85 0.54
CA TYR A 72 -1.52 1.11 -0.62
C TYR A 72 -2.05 -0.27 -0.22
N LEU A 73 -3.14 -0.67 -0.86
CA LEU A 73 -3.62 -2.05 -0.88
C LEU A 73 -3.28 -2.65 -2.25
N VAL A 74 -2.65 -3.82 -2.27
CA VAL A 74 -2.18 -4.49 -3.47
C VAL A 74 -2.85 -5.86 -3.60
N ILE A 75 -3.65 -6.08 -4.65
CA ILE A 75 -4.49 -7.28 -4.79
C ILE A 75 -4.47 -7.83 -6.23
N PRO A 76 -4.76 -9.12 -6.46
CA PRO A 76 -4.86 -9.67 -7.80
C PRO A 76 -5.97 -9.02 -8.63
N ASN A 77 -5.73 -8.84 -9.93
CA ASN A 77 -6.72 -8.35 -10.89
C ASN A 77 -7.91 -9.31 -11.09
N GLU A 78 -7.76 -10.59 -10.72
CA GLU A 78 -8.80 -11.63 -10.79
C GLU A 78 -9.98 -11.41 -9.82
N ALA A 79 -9.84 -10.48 -8.87
CA ALA A 79 -10.85 -10.17 -7.87
C ALA A 79 -12.06 -9.38 -8.43
N GLU A 80 -12.38 -9.52 -9.73
CA GLU A 80 -13.24 -8.62 -10.52
C GLU A 80 -14.58 -8.26 -9.86
N ARG A 81 -15.24 -9.21 -9.18
CA ARG A 81 -16.54 -8.98 -8.52
C ARG A 81 -16.46 -8.03 -7.32
N ASP A 82 -15.34 -7.99 -6.60
CA ASP A 82 -15.14 -7.17 -5.41
C ASP A 82 -14.27 -5.92 -5.65
N ILE A 83 -13.55 -5.86 -6.78
CA ILE A 83 -12.64 -4.75 -7.11
C ILE A 83 -13.38 -3.41 -7.08
N GLY A 84 -14.53 -3.27 -7.74
CA GLY A 84 -15.24 -1.98 -7.78
C GLY A 84 -15.66 -1.47 -6.40
N ARG A 85 -16.04 -2.40 -5.48
CA ARG A 85 -16.38 -2.05 -4.09
C ARG A 85 -15.13 -1.65 -3.30
N ILE A 86 -14.04 -2.41 -3.43
CA ILE A 86 -12.77 -2.10 -2.76
C ILE A 86 -12.17 -0.79 -3.29
N GLU A 87 -12.19 -0.56 -4.59
CA GLU A 87 -11.74 0.67 -5.24
C GLU A 87 -12.50 1.89 -4.70
N SER A 88 -13.83 1.77 -4.56
CA SER A 88 -14.67 2.82 -3.96
C SER A 88 -14.31 3.09 -2.50
N LEU A 89 -14.05 2.04 -1.71
CA LEU A 89 -13.60 2.18 -0.31
C LEU A 89 -12.21 2.82 -0.24
N CYS A 90 -11.25 2.32 -1.01
CA CYS A 90 -9.90 2.87 -1.10
C CYS A 90 -9.92 4.37 -1.45
N SER A 91 -10.67 4.75 -2.49
CA SER A 91 -10.85 6.15 -2.88
C SER A 91 -11.43 7.00 -1.74
N ARG A 92 -12.51 6.52 -1.10
CA ARG A 92 -13.17 7.24 0.01
C ARG A 92 -12.25 7.47 1.20
N PHE A 93 -11.37 6.52 1.51
CA PHE A 93 -10.48 6.59 2.67
C PHE A 93 -9.06 7.09 2.32
N GLY A 94 -8.80 7.46 1.06
CA GLY A 94 -7.50 7.94 0.60
C GLY A 94 -6.42 6.86 0.56
N ILE A 95 -6.80 5.58 0.50
CA ILE A 95 -5.89 4.44 0.33
C ILE A 95 -5.69 4.23 -1.16
N GLY A 96 -4.44 4.06 -1.59
CA GLY A 96 -4.13 3.69 -2.97
C GLY A 96 -4.48 2.22 -3.24
N LEU A 97 -4.91 1.91 -4.46
CA LEU A 97 -5.20 0.54 -4.88
C LEU A 97 -4.33 0.20 -6.06
N ILE A 98 -3.59 -0.90 -5.94
CA ILE A 98 -2.74 -1.46 -7.00
C ILE A 98 -3.26 -2.86 -7.32
N LEU A 99 -3.49 -3.13 -8.60
CA LEU A 99 -3.78 -4.47 -9.09
C LEU A 99 -2.52 -5.11 -9.66
N PHE A 100 -2.45 -6.44 -9.63
CA PHE A 100 -1.39 -7.19 -10.27
C PHE A 100 -1.88 -8.54 -10.80
N ASP A 101 -1.17 -9.08 -11.79
CA ASP A 101 -1.32 -10.45 -12.26
C ASP A 101 -0.51 -11.40 -11.38
N LYS A 102 -1.19 -12.16 -10.52
CA LYS A 102 -0.56 -13.15 -9.64
C LYS A 102 -0.08 -14.40 -10.40
N ASN A 103 -0.57 -14.63 -11.62
CA ASN A 103 -0.20 -15.79 -12.44
C ASN A 103 1.08 -15.56 -13.24
N ASN A 104 1.56 -14.31 -13.29
CA ASN A 104 2.82 -13.95 -13.92
C ASN A 104 3.75 -13.17 -12.96
N PRO A 105 4.35 -13.83 -11.94
CA PRO A 105 5.20 -13.15 -10.96
C PRO A 105 6.45 -12.48 -11.56
N GLN A 106 6.91 -12.91 -12.74
CA GLN A 106 8.06 -12.31 -13.42
C GLN A 106 7.70 -10.97 -14.06
N ASN A 107 6.47 -10.82 -14.52
CA ASN A 107 5.92 -9.57 -15.02
C ASN A 107 4.48 -9.37 -14.54
N PRO A 108 4.31 -8.98 -13.27
CA PRO A 108 3.01 -8.94 -12.61
C PRO A 108 2.12 -7.79 -13.09
N ASN A 109 2.57 -6.99 -14.05
CA ASN A 109 1.80 -5.92 -14.69
C ASN A 109 1.02 -5.04 -13.71
N PHE A 110 1.74 -4.40 -12.77
CA PHE A 110 1.13 -3.58 -11.73
C PHE A 110 0.33 -2.40 -12.33
N GLU A 111 -0.94 -2.26 -11.93
CA GLU A 111 -1.84 -1.18 -12.36
C GLU A 111 -2.31 -0.37 -11.15
N ILE A 112 -2.12 0.95 -11.18
CA ILE A 112 -2.65 1.85 -10.14
C ILE A 112 -4.09 2.23 -10.50
N ARG A 113 -5.05 1.78 -9.69
CA ARG A 113 -6.48 2.07 -9.83
C ARG A 113 -6.88 3.38 -9.16
N THR A 114 -6.37 3.59 -7.95
CA THR A 114 -6.45 4.87 -7.26
C THR A 114 -5.11 5.18 -6.60
N ARG A 115 -4.73 6.46 -6.61
CA ARG A 115 -3.54 6.93 -5.89
C ARG A 115 -3.87 7.16 -4.42
N ALA A 116 -2.91 6.90 -3.55
CA ALA A 116 -3.04 7.20 -2.14
C ALA A 116 -3.04 8.71 -1.91
N THR A 117 -3.93 9.18 -1.03
CA THR A 117 -3.92 10.57 -0.57
C THR A 117 -2.90 10.68 0.56
N LYS A 118 -2.03 11.69 0.50
CA LYS A 118 -1.08 11.96 1.59
C LYS A 118 -1.84 12.45 2.83
N SER A 119 -1.54 11.87 3.98
CA SER A 119 -1.95 12.37 5.30
C SER A 119 -0.74 12.47 6.22
N GLU A 120 -0.84 13.27 7.27
CA GLU A 120 0.14 13.22 8.37
C GLU A 120 -0.21 12.04 9.29
N PRO A 121 0.79 11.27 9.76
CA PRO A 121 0.59 10.25 10.80
C PRO A 121 0.05 10.85 12.10
N ASP A 122 -0.73 10.08 12.87
CA ASP A 122 -1.31 10.45 14.16
C ASP A 122 -0.39 10.11 15.34
#